data_AF-A0A928S3I8-F1
#
_entry.id   AF-A0A928S3I8-F1
#
_cell.length_a   1.000
_cell.length_b   1.000
_cell.length_c   1.000
_cell.angle_alpha   90.00
_cell.angle_beta   90.00
_cell.angle_gamma   90.00
#
_symmetry.space_group_name_H-M   'P 1'
#
loop_
_entity.id
_entity.type
_entity.pdbx_description
1 polymer ?
#
loop_
_entity_poly.entity_id
_entity_poly.type
_entity_poly.pdbx_seq_one_letter_code
_entity_poly.pdbx_strand_id
1 'polypeptide(L)'
;MVVVIQILALLLATPHFTVQDRNSAQSDPPPRTREEGNPPTAESIIEAMAKRRAGAQSVLPNQRGAVDGNERPELLVEGTPIIDRSGRLVEVGGKWTFVFDGSSEEPPIELLPNLMLERMIYQAASDRDGTVLIVQHGEVTEFQGRNYLLVRTATVRMPDRNLTK
;
A
#
# COMPACT_ATOMS: atom_id res chain seq x y z
N MET A 1 -1.60 16.93 41.64
CA MET A 1 -2.97 16.95 41.07
C MET A 1 -3.12 18.25 40.29
N VAL A 2 -2.96 18.19 38.97
CA VAL A 2 -3.12 19.37 38.08
C VAL A 2 -4.48 19.27 37.41
N VAL A 3 -5.24 20.35 37.54
CA VAL A 3 -6.66 20.48 37.20
C VAL A 3 -6.81 20.95 35.74
N VAL A 4 -7.52 20.13 34.97
CA VAL A 4 -8.64 20.46 34.05
C VAL A 4 -8.62 21.82 33.32
N ILE A 5 -8.40 21.72 31.99
CA ILE A 5 -9.21 22.26 30.87
C ILE A 5 -10.09 23.50 31.16
N GLN A 6 -9.78 24.62 30.49
CA GLN A 6 -10.82 25.45 29.85
C GLN A 6 -10.30 26.18 28.61
N ILE A 7 -10.94 25.87 27.48
CA ILE A 7 -10.98 26.64 26.24
C ILE A 7 -12.09 27.68 26.42
N LEU A 8 -11.81 28.96 26.19
CA LEU A 8 -12.87 29.96 26.02
C LEU A 8 -12.58 30.84 24.80
N ALA A 9 -13.62 30.90 23.97
CA ALA A 9 -13.65 31.42 22.62
C ALA A 9 -13.36 32.92 22.53
N LEU A 10 -12.58 33.29 21.52
CA LEU A 10 -12.32 34.66 21.14
C LEU A 10 -12.83 34.89 19.71
N LEU A 11 -13.40 36.09 19.55
CA LEU A 11 -13.48 36.91 18.34
C LEU A 11 -14.79 36.93 17.53
N LEU A 12 -15.50 38.01 17.79
CA LEU A 12 -16.42 38.75 16.94
C LEU A 12 -15.80 39.06 15.56
N ALA A 13 -16.60 38.97 14.49
CA ALA A 13 -16.67 39.95 13.39
C ALA A 13 -17.52 39.42 12.22
N THR A 14 -18.70 40.00 12.02
CA THR A 14 -19.45 39.95 10.77
C THR A 14 -18.86 40.95 9.77
N PRO A 15 -18.72 40.57 8.49
CA PRO A 15 -18.77 41.56 7.42
C PRO A 15 -19.99 41.32 6.51
N HIS A 16 -20.81 42.38 6.41
CA HIS A 16 -21.80 42.57 5.36
C HIS A 16 -21.10 42.60 4.00
N PHE A 17 -21.47 41.69 3.10
CA PHE A 17 -21.03 41.69 1.71
C PHE A 17 -22.18 42.13 0.82
N THR A 18 -22.08 43.35 0.29
CA THR A 18 -22.95 43.91 -0.73
C THR A 18 -22.32 43.64 -2.10
N VAL A 19 -23.03 42.92 -2.97
CA VAL A 19 -22.66 42.72 -4.38
C VAL A 19 -23.42 43.72 -5.23
N GLN A 20 -22.67 44.47 -6.02
CA GLN A 20 -23.12 45.52 -6.93
C GLN A 20 -23.25 44.99 -8.36
N ASP A 21 -24.29 45.49 -9.04
CA ASP A 21 -24.69 45.28 -10.43
C ASP A 21 -23.56 45.13 -11.46
N ARG A 22 -23.70 44.13 -12.34
CA ARG A 22 -23.13 44.11 -13.69
C ARG A 22 -24.16 43.62 -14.70
N ASN A 23 -24.85 44.61 -15.24
CA ASN A 23 -25.26 44.80 -16.62
C ASN A 23 -24.87 43.73 -17.68
N SER A 24 -25.91 43.38 -18.46
CA SER A 24 -25.93 43.29 -19.94
C SER A 24 -25.54 41.99 -20.66
N ALA A 25 -26.56 41.47 -21.36
CA ALA A 25 -26.49 40.91 -22.72
C ALA A 25 -25.68 39.62 -22.93
N GLN A 26 -26.25 38.49 -22.51
CA GLN A 26 -25.88 37.18 -23.03
C GLN A 26 -26.82 36.82 -24.19
N SER A 27 -26.34 36.96 -25.42
CA SER A 27 -26.98 36.46 -26.63
C SER A 27 -26.98 34.94 -26.60
N ASP A 28 -28.16 34.30 -26.68
CA ASP A 28 -28.26 32.85 -26.80
C ASP A 28 -27.61 32.36 -28.11
N PRO A 29 -26.68 31.39 -28.07
CA PRO A 29 -26.28 30.67 -29.28
C PRO A 29 -27.40 29.74 -29.75
N PRO A 30 -27.50 29.43 -31.06
CA PRO A 30 -28.52 28.54 -31.58
C PRO A 30 -28.41 27.14 -30.94
N PRO A 31 -29.54 26.41 -30.81
CA PRO A 31 -29.55 25.10 -30.18
C PRO A 31 -28.57 24.19 -30.92
N ARG A 32 -27.57 23.69 -30.18
CA ARG A 32 -26.74 22.58 -30.66
C ARG A 32 -27.68 21.40 -30.85
N THR A 33 -27.83 20.94 -32.09
CA THR A 33 -28.36 19.62 -32.38
C THR A 33 -27.54 18.63 -31.55
N ARG A 34 -28.11 18.16 -30.44
CA ARG A 34 -27.54 17.10 -29.64
C ARG A 34 -27.65 15.87 -30.52
N GLU A 35 -26.55 15.48 -31.16
CA GLU A 35 -26.48 14.16 -31.76
C GLU A 35 -26.86 13.17 -30.66
N GLU A 36 -28.01 12.56 -30.85
CA GLU A 36 -28.62 11.57 -29.98
C GLU A 36 -27.80 10.28 -30.15
N GLY A 37 -26.58 10.32 -29.61
CA GLY A 37 -25.75 9.15 -29.42
C GLY A 37 -26.48 8.24 -28.44
N ASN A 38 -27.12 7.20 -28.99
CA ASN A 38 -27.75 6.12 -28.25
C ASN A 38 -26.86 5.76 -27.04
N PRO A 39 -27.36 5.84 -25.79
CA PRO A 39 -26.54 5.51 -24.63
C PRO A 39 -26.00 4.10 -24.82
N PRO A 40 -24.69 3.88 -24.61
CA PRO A 40 -24.11 2.55 -24.78
C PRO A 40 -24.88 1.59 -23.89
N THR A 41 -25.54 0.60 -24.50
CA THR A 41 -26.26 -0.44 -23.80
C THR A 41 -25.28 -1.20 -22.91
N ALA A 42 -25.76 -1.74 -21.78
CA ALA A 42 -24.93 -2.51 -20.86
C ALA A 42 -24.13 -3.62 -21.58
N GLU A 43 -24.71 -4.21 -22.62
CA GLU A 43 -24.06 -5.20 -23.48
C GLU A 43 -22.84 -4.62 -24.23
N SER A 44 -22.96 -3.42 -24.83
CA SER A 44 -21.83 -2.76 -25.51
C SER A 44 -20.69 -2.41 -24.55
N ILE A 45 -21.01 -2.14 -23.28
CA ILE A 45 -20.01 -1.87 -22.24
C ILE A 45 -19.31 -3.17 -21.83
N ILE A 46 -20.06 -4.25 -21.63
CA ILE A 46 -19.52 -5.58 -21.30
C ILE A 46 -18.61 -6.08 -22.44
N GLU A 47 -19.05 -5.91 -23.69
CA GLU A 47 -18.28 -6.30 -24.88
C GLU A 47 -17.01 -5.45 -25.04
N ALA A 48 -17.09 -4.14 -24.82
CA ALA A 48 -15.92 -3.26 -24.83
C ALA A 48 -14.91 -3.61 -23.72
N MET A 49 -15.37 -4.03 -22.54
CA MET A 49 -14.50 -4.48 -21.46
C MET A 49 -13.88 -5.86 -21.74
N ALA A 50 -14.64 -6.80 -22.29
CA ALA A 50 -14.14 -8.12 -22.68
C ALA A 50 -13.07 -8.02 -23.78
N LYS A 51 -13.29 -7.15 -24.77
CA LYS A 51 -12.34 -6.88 -25.86
C LYS A 51 -11.04 -6.23 -25.38
N ARG A 52 -11.09 -5.37 -24.34
CA ARG A 52 -9.87 -4.81 -23.72
C ARG A 52 -9.09 -5.83 -22.88
N ARG A 53 -9.76 -6.79 -22.23
CA ARG A 53 -9.07 -7.85 -21.46
C ARG A 53 -8.26 -8.79 -22.35
N ALA A 54 -8.67 -9.03 -23.59
CA ALA A 54 -7.94 -9.88 -24.53
C ALA A 54 -6.60 -9.27 -25.04
N GLY A 55 -6.34 -7.99 -24.78
CA GLY A 55 -5.11 -7.29 -25.20
C GLY A 55 -4.24 -6.80 -24.05
N ALA A 56 -4.62 -7.02 -22.79
CA ALA A 56 -3.80 -6.70 -21.64
C ALA A 56 -2.68 -7.75 -21.54
N GLN A 57 -1.59 -7.54 -22.28
CA GLN A 57 -0.33 -8.19 -21.98
C GLN A 57 -0.02 -7.92 -20.51
N SER A 58 0.02 -9.00 -19.72
CA SER A 58 0.59 -8.96 -18.38
C SER A 58 1.97 -8.35 -18.51
N VAL A 59 2.17 -7.16 -17.95
CA VAL A 59 3.50 -6.61 -17.75
C VAL A 59 4.12 -7.44 -16.62
N LEU A 60 4.66 -8.60 -17.00
CA LEU A 60 5.68 -9.26 -16.23
C LEU A 60 6.88 -8.29 -16.23
N PRO A 61 7.41 -7.86 -15.06
CA PRO A 61 8.68 -7.16 -15.00
C PRO A 61 9.71 -8.03 -15.70
N ASN A 62 10.15 -7.56 -16.86
CA ASN A 62 11.05 -8.27 -17.74
C ASN A 62 12.41 -8.36 -17.06
N GLN A 63 12.84 -9.57 -16.75
CA GLN A 63 14.22 -9.93 -16.49
C GLN A 63 15.14 -9.22 -17.50
N ARG A 64 15.99 -8.33 -16.99
CA ARG A 64 17.17 -7.84 -17.73
C ARG A 64 18.34 -7.75 -16.76
N GLY A 65 19.13 -8.81 -16.73
CA GLY A 65 20.39 -8.83 -16.01
C GLY A 65 21.00 -10.19 -15.73
N ALA A 66 20.92 -11.17 -16.64
CA ALA A 66 21.77 -12.34 -16.53
C ALA A 66 23.16 -12.02 -17.10
N VAL A 67 24.07 -11.49 -16.27
CA VAL A 67 25.52 -11.60 -16.46
C VAL A 67 26.28 -11.33 -15.15
N ASP A 68 27.26 -12.19 -14.91
CA ASP A 68 28.29 -12.25 -13.86
C ASP A 68 27.90 -12.81 -12.49
N GLY A 69 28.46 -14.00 -12.22
CA GLY A 69 28.42 -14.74 -10.95
C GLY A 69 29.17 -14.05 -9.83
N ASN A 70 28.66 -12.88 -9.45
CA ASN A 70 28.91 -12.25 -8.16
C ASN A 70 27.59 -12.36 -7.42
N GLU A 71 27.46 -13.38 -6.55
CA GLU A 71 26.25 -13.76 -5.81
C GLU A 71 25.85 -12.71 -4.75
N ARG A 72 25.75 -11.45 -5.16
CA ARG A 72 25.10 -10.42 -4.36
C ARG A 72 23.61 -10.55 -4.64
N PRO A 73 22.78 -10.78 -3.62
CA PRO A 73 21.34 -10.76 -3.81
C PRO A 73 20.96 -9.47 -4.51
N GLU A 74 20.10 -9.56 -5.53
CA GLU A 74 19.60 -8.39 -6.22
C GLU A 74 18.93 -7.47 -5.20
N LEU A 75 19.53 -6.29 -4.99
CA LEU A 75 19.01 -5.32 -4.03
C LEU A 75 17.72 -4.73 -4.59
N LEU A 76 16.65 -4.76 -3.81
CA LEU A 76 15.41 -4.07 -4.15
C LEU A 76 15.65 -2.56 -4.14
N VAL A 77 15.00 -1.83 -5.04
CA VAL A 77 15.11 -0.37 -5.12
C VAL A 77 14.58 0.27 -3.83
N GLU A 78 15.25 1.30 -3.34
CA GLU A 78 14.77 2.10 -2.21
C GLU A 78 13.34 2.64 -2.47
N GLY A 79 12.51 2.64 -1.43
CA GLY A 79 11.11 3.06 -1.50
C GLY A 79 10.18 2.00 -2.09
N THR A 80 10.69 0.82 -2.49
CA THR A 80 9.84 -0.27 -2.97
C THR A 80 8.84 -0.67 -1.88
N PRO A 81 7.53 -0.63 -2.15
CA PRO A 81 6.54 -1.04 -1.18
C PRO A 81 6.47 -2.56 -1.08
N ILE A 82 6.39 -3.07 0.14
CA ILE A 82 6.14 -4.48 0.45
C ILE A 82 4.70 -4.59 0.94
N ILE A 83 3.85 -5.26 0.16
CA ILE A 83 2.40 -5.31 0.39
C ILE A 83 1.92 -6.76 0.42
N ASP A 84 1.12 -7.08 1.44
CA ASP A 84 0.47 -8.38 1.67
C ASP A 84 1.42 -9.58 1.53
N ARG A 85 2.65 -9.43 2.02
CA ARG A 85 3.69 -10.47 1.94
C ARG A 85 3.70 -11.30 3.21
N SER A 86 3.56 -12.63 3.06
CA SER A 86 3.70 -13.56 4.18
C SER A 86 5.13 -14.01 4.38
N GLY A 87 5.47 -14.29 5.62
CA GLY A 87 6.80 -14.77 6.00
C GLY A 87 6.95 -15.05 7.48
N ARG A 88 8.19 -15.28 7.86
CA ARG A 88 8.60 -15.63 9.22
C ARG A 88 9.62 -14.64 9.74
N LEU A 89 9.57 -14.43 11.03
CA LEU A 89 10.52 -13.60 11.74
C LEU A 89 11.62 -14.49 12.33
N VAL A 90 12.87 -14.21 11.98
CA VAL A 90 14.04 -14.97 12.45
C VAL A 90 15.05 -13.99 13.03
N GLU A 91 15.60 -14.30 14.19
CA GLU A 91 16.70 -13.54 14.77
C GLU A 91 18.03 -14.10 14.28
N VAL A 92 18.85 -13.26 13.63
CA VAL A 92 20.17 -13.62 13.12
C VAL A 92 21.17 -12.58 13.61
N GLY A 93 22.11 -12.99 14.47
CA GLY A 93 23.16 -12.10 14.98
C GLY A 93 22.63 -10.89 15.75
N GLY A 94 21.53 -11.04 16.49
CA GLY A 94 20.89 -9.96 17.26
C GLY A 94 20.08 -8.97 16.42
N LYS A 95 19.86 -9.27 15.13
CA LYS A 95 19.03 -8.50 14.22
C LYS A 95 17.84 -9.35 13.78
N TRP A 96 16.68 -8.72 13.69
CA TRP A 96 15.48 -9.37 13.19
C TRP A 96 15.46 -9.35 11.68
N THR A 97 15.22 -10.51 11.07
CA THR A 97 15.17 -10.70 9.63
C THR A 97 13.82 -11.28 9.24
N PHE A 98 13.21 -10.73 8.20
CA PHE A 98 12.01 -11.27 7.61
C PHE A 98 12.36 -12.23 6.47
N VAL A 99 11.92 -13.47 6.59
CA VAL A 99 12.08 -14.51 5.58
C VAL A 99 10.73 -14.69 4.87
N PHE A 100 10.67 -14.40 3.58
CA PHE A 100 9.45 -14.54 2.79
C PHE A 100 9.09 -16.02 2.60
N ASP A 101 7.79 -16.35 2.63
CA ASP A 101 7.33 -17.72 2.38
C ASP A 101 7.27 -18.05 0.87
N GLY A 102 7.30 -17.04 -0.01
CA GLY A 102 7.14 -17.18 -1.45
C GLY A 102 8.47 -17.18 -2.20
N SER A 103 8.79 -18.30 -2.86
CA SER A 103 9.99 -18.56 -3.68
C SER A 103 11.33 -18.40 -2.95
N SER A 104 12.21 -19.40 -3.09
CA SER A 104 13.60 -19.34 -2.56
C SER A 104 14.46 -18.25 -3.20
N GLU A 105 13.94 -17.59 -4.23
CA GLU A 105 14.61 -16.51 -4.96
C GLU A 105 14.51 -15.16 -4.24
N GLU A 106 13.58 -15.00 -3.30
CA GLU A 106 13.46 -13.76 -2.53
C GLU A 106 14.43 -13.76 -1.34
N PRO A 107 15.44 -12.89 -1.34
CA PRO A 107 16.40 -12.86 -0.25
C PRO A 107 15.71 -12.37 1.04
N PRO A 108 16.10 -12.93 2.21
CA PRO A 108 15.68 -12.41 3.49
C PRO A 108 16.08 -10.93 3.64
N ILE A 109 15.22 -10.14 4.29
CA ILE A 109 15.46 -8.71 4.50
C ILE A 109 15.54 -8.37 5.98
N GLU A 110 16.56 -7.60 6.38
CA GLU A 110 16.72 -7.15 7.77
C GLU A 110 15.61 -6.13 8.11
N LEU A 111 15.06 -6.21 9.31
CA LEU A 111 13.97 -5.34 9.76
C LEU A 111 14.53 -4.14 10.53
N LEU A 112 14.06 -2.94 10.20
CA LEU A 112 14.40 -1.75 10.97
C LEU A 112 13.69 -1.75 12.33
N PRO A 113 14.39 -1.37 13.42
CA PRO A 113 13.78 -1.19 14.72
C PRO A 113 12.66 -0.16 14.69
N ASN A 114 11.43 -0.61 14.99
CA ASN A 114 10.29 0.26 15.17
C ASN A 114 9.23 -0.39 16.08
N LEU A 115 8.17 0.35 16.42
CA LEU A 115 7.10 -0.13 17.29
C LEU A 115 6.33 -1.33 16.70
N MET A 116 6.22 -1.41 15.37
CA MET A 116 5.52 -2.52 14.73
C MET A 116 6.32 -3.82 14.80
N LEU A 117 7.64 -3.74 14.60
CA LEU A 117 8.57 -4.85 14.78
C LEU A 117 8.47 -5.39 16.21
N GLU A 118 8.49 -4.50 17.21
CA GLU A 118 8.32 -4.90 18.61
C GLU A 118 7.02 -5.72 18.81
N ARG A 119 5.90 -5.24 18.27
CA ARG A 119 4.62 -5.97 18.32
C ARG A 119 4.68 -7.32 17.62
N MET A 120 5.32 -7.40 16.46
CA MET A 120 5.51 -8.66 15.73
C MET A 120 6.34 -9.66 16.54
N ILE A 121 7.39 -9.21 17.24
CA ILE A 121 8.21 -10.06 18.11
C ILE A 121 7.37 -10.63 19.25
N TYR A 122 6.59 -9.79 19.95
CA TYR A 122 5.72 -10.27 21.03
C TYR A 122 4.67 -11.28 20.53
N GLN A 123 4.12 -11.03 19.34
CA GLN A 123 3.15 -11.93 18.73
C GLN A 123 3.78 -13.26 18.32
N ALA A 124 4.96 -13.23 17.69
CA ALA A 124 5.70 -14.42 17.28
C ALA A 124 6.19 -15.24 18.50
N ALA A 125 6.58 -14.58 19.59
CA ALA A 125 7.01 -15.26 20.82
C ALA A 125 5.86 -15.97 21.56
N SER A 126 4.62 -15.55 21.33
CA SER A 126 3.43 -16.11 21.99
C SER A 126 3.01 -17.46 21.38
N ASP A 127 3.41 -17.76 20.14
CA ASP A 127 3.08 -19.00 19.45
C ASP A 127 4.33 -19.87 19.34
N ARG A 128 4.24 -21.13 19.75
CA ARG A 128 5.43 -21.98 19.91
C ARG A 128 5.96 -22.61 18.63
N ASP A 129 5.19 -22.68 17.56
CA ASP A 129 5.68 -23.18 16.27
C ASP A 129 4.68 -22.80 15.16
N GLY A 130 5.15 -22.04 14.17
CA GLY A 130 4.40 -21.89 12.91
C GLY A 130 3.68 -20.57 12.67
N THR A 131 3.85 -19.54 13.51
CA THR A 131 3.30 -18.20 13.24
C THR A 131 3.75 -17.70 11.87
N VAL A 132 2.78 -17.46 11.00
CA VAL A 132 3.02 -16.76 9.73
C VAL A 132 2.64 -15.32 9.95
N LEU A 133 3.57 -14.42 9.70
CA LEU A 133 3.33 -12.98 9.75
C LEU A 133 3.04 -12.50 8.34
N ILE A 134 2.10 -11.57 8.22
CA ILE A 134 1.77 -10.91 6.97
C ILE A 134 2.12 -9.44 7.14
N VAL A 135 3.10 -8.97 6.37
CA VAL A 135 3.38 -7.54 6.22
C VAL A 135 2.34 -6.97 5.27
N GLN A 136 1.38 -6.24 5.81
CA GLN A 136 0.33 -5.57 5.01
C GLN A 136 0.90 -4.35 4.29
N HIS A 137 1.75 -3.60 4.98
CA HIS A 137 2.43 -2.46 4.40
C HIS A 137 3.82 -2.31 5.02
N GLY A 138 4.84 -2.32 4.17
CA GLY A 138 6.22 -2.02 4.51
C GLY A 138 6.90 -1.27 3.37
N GLU A 139 8.07 -0.72 3.66
CA GLU A 139 8.87 0.04 2.70
C GLU A 139 10.32 -0.42 2.78
N VAL A 140 10.90 -0.71 1.62
CA VAL A 140 12.33 -1.02 1.51
C VAL A 140 13.13 0.27 1.65
N THR A 141 14.16 0.22 2.47
CA THR A 141 15.15 1.27 2.67
C THR A 141 16.53 0.71 2.37
N GLU A 142 17.44 1.54 1.87
CA GLU A 142 18.83 1.15 1.65
C GLU A 142 19.76 1.90 2.61
N PHE A 143 20.65 1.17 3.28
CA PHE A 143 21.71 1.79 4.08
C PHE A 143 23.02 1.00 3.97
N GLN A 144 24.07 1.67 3.51
CA GLN A 144 25.39 1.06 3.28
C GLN A 144 25.35 -0.18 2.35
N GLY A 145 24.58 -0.10 1.26
CA GLY A 145 24.48 -1.18 0.27
C GLY A 145 23.77 -2.43 0.79
N ARG A 146 22.89 -2.26 1.78
CA ARG A 146 22.04 -3.32 2.34
C ARG A 146 20.59 -2.84 2.42
N ASN A 147 19.68 -3.76 2.14
CA ASN A 147 18.26 -3.49 2.22
C ASN A 147 17.73 -3.77 3.61
N TYR A 148 16.92 -2.84 4.11
CA TYR A 148 16.19 -2.99 5.35
C TYR A 148 14.71 -2.71 5.10
N LEU A 149 13.86 -3.42 5.82
CA LEU A 149 12.42 -3.28 5.73
C LEU A 149 11.90 -2.46 6.91
N LEU A 150 11.29 -1.32 6.61
CA LEU A 150 10.47 -0.57 7.56
C LEU A 150 9.03 -1.10 7.53
N VAL A 151 8.63 -1.85 8.55
CA VAL A 151 7.25 -2.36 8.62
C VAL A 151 6.32 -1.28 9.17
N ARG A 152 5.26 -0.94 8.43
CA ARG A 152 4.23 0.01 8.88
C ARG A 152 3.04 -0.69 9.51
N THR A 153 2.58 -1.79 8.90
CA THR A 153 1.47 -2.62 9.40
C THR A 153 1.74 -4.10 9.12
N ALA A 154 1.45 -4.92 10.12
CA ALA A 154 1.55 -6.38 10.01
C ALA A 154 0.46 -7.06 10.84
N THR A 155 0.09 -8.27 10.43
CA THR A 155 -0.87 -9.12 11.12
C THR A 155 -0.32 -10.53 11.25
N VAL A 156 -0.84 -11.29 12.21
CA VAL A 156 -0.54 -12.70 12.37
C VAL A 156 -1.61 -13.51 11.67
N ARG A 157 -1.19 -14.48 10.86
CA ARG A 157 -2.04 -15.56 10.38
C ARG A 157 -1.83 -16.78 11.26
N MET A 158 -2.84 -17.10 12.05
CA MET A 158 -2.90 -18.36 12.77
C MET A 158 -3.18 -19.48 11.77
N PRO A 159 -2.40 -20.57 11.74
CA PRO A 159 -2.77 -21.74 10.96
C PRO A 159 -4.09 -22.29 11.51
N ASP A 160 -5.01 -22.68 10.60
CA ASP A 160 -6.33 -23.18 10.96
C ASP A 160 -6.20 -24.31 11.99
N ARG A 161 -6.56 -24.00 13.24
CA ARG A 161 -6.59 -24.97 14.32
C ARG A 161 -7.80 -25.87 14.06
N ASN A 162 -7.60 -26.94 13.30
CA ASN A 162 -8.60 -27.95 13.01
C ASN A 162 -9.34 -28.34 14.29
N LEU A 163 -10.60 -27.91 14.40
CA LEU A 163 -11.48 -28.22 15.51
C LEU A 163 -12.05 -29.63 15.28
N THR A 164 -11.31 -30.67 15.68
CA THR A 164 -11.87 -32.03 15.74
C THR A 164 -12.80 -32.08 16.96
N LYS A 165 -14.10 -32.15 16.72
CA LYS A 165 -15.12 -32.54 17.72
C LYS A 165 -15.63 -33.92 17.38
#